data_AF-A0A843AI64-F1
#
_entry.id   AF-A0A843AI64-F1
#
_cell.length_a   1.000
_cell.length_b   1.000
_cell.length_c   1.000
_cell.angle_alpha   90.00
_cell.angle_beta   90.00
_cell.angle_gamma   90.00
#
_symmetry.space_group_name_H-M   'P 1'
#
loop_
_entity.id
_entity.type
_entity.pdbx_description
1 polymer ?
#
loop_
_entity_poly.entity_id
_entity_poly.type
_entity_poly.pdbx_seq_one_letter_code
_entity_poly.pdbx_strand_id
1 'polypeptide(L)'
;MSSNENDIRDLIDRLLTEIASKSSIDRKKFPVGPFSPNGIYYFDNGEWKLLRRDGLPFQPGENGDGIYVVYFDNTQCSACRRFDPEWYSFVEEYKDRGKFYIILCDWFARECDSKAASRTFFINEVRASPTTMIFLVKEGAIVKNERIEGSVKKEELASKFKSFISS
;
A
#
# COMPACT_ATOMS: atom_id res chain seq x y z
N MET A 1 35.81 40.08 -1.10
CA MET A 1 35.33 38.74 -0.69
C MET A 1 36.35 37.74 -1.20
N SER A 2 37.00 37.00 -0.29
CA SER A 2 38.22 36.23 -0.57
C SER A 2 37.92 34.90 -1.28
N SER A 3 38.84 34.46 -2.16
CA SER A 3 38.78 33.18 -2.90
C SER A 3 38.24 32.01 -2.09
N ASN A 4 38.65 31.88 -0.83
CA ASN A 4 38.22 30.82 0.10
C ASN A 4 36.69 30.73 0.32
N GLU A 5 35.95 31.84 0.29
CA GLU A 5 34.50 31.82 0.52
C GLU A 5 33.76 31.24 -0.68
N ASN A 6 34.27 31.47 -1.88
CA ASN A 6 33.71 30.91 -3.11
C ASN A 6 34.05 29.41 -3.21
N ASP A 7 35.26 29.02 -2.83
CA ASP A 7 35.70 27.62 -2.81
C ASP A 7 34.87 26.77 -1.83
N ILE A 8 34.53 27.34 -0.66
CA ILE A 8 33.67 26.68 0.34
C ILE A 8 32.24 26.54 -0.18
N ARG A 9 31.69 27.56 -0.87
CA ARG A 9 30.35 27.48 -1.48
C ARG A 9 30.28 26.40 -2.55
N ASP A 10 31.27 26.34 -3.43
CA ASP A 10 31.37 25.30 -4.46
C ASP A 10 31.44 23.89 -3.85
N LEU A 11 32.16 23.73 -2.73
CA LEU A 11 32.21 22.48 -1.97
C LEU A 11 30.85 22.10 -1.38
N ILE A 12 30.14 23.06 -0.79
CA ILE A 12 28.79 22.86 -0.23
C ILE A 12 27.80 22.49 -1.34
N ASP A 13 27.81 23.19 -2.46
CA ASP A 13 26.90 22.94 -3.58
C ASP A 13 27.14 21.57 -4.22
N ARG A 14 28.40 21.14 -4.32
CA ARG A 14 28.75 19.78 -4.76
C ARG A 14 28.29 18.72 -3.76
N LEU A 15 28.48 18.95 -2.47
CA LEU A 15 27.97 18.05 -1.42
C LEU A 15 26.44 17.96 -1.43
N LEU A 16 25.74 19.08 -1.58
CA LEU A 16 24.29 19.11 -1.70
C LEU A 16 23.81 18.40 -2.96
N THR A 17 24.50 18.59 -4.09
CA THR A 17 24.20 17.89 -5.33
C THR A 17 24.48 16.39 -5.22
N GLU A 18 25.52 15.99 -4.48
CA GLU A 18 25.86 14.59 -4.26
C GLU A 18 24.92 13.91 -3.26
N ILE A 19 24.43 14.63 -2.24
CA ILE A 19 23.39 14.16 -1.32
C ILE A 19 22.05 14.06 -2.06
N ALA A 20 21.69 15.05 -2.86
CA ALA A 20 20.48 15.03 -3.69
C ALA A 20 20.57 13.90 -4.72
N SER A 21 21.72 13.72 -5.38
CA SER A 21 21.93 12.64 -6.34
C SER A 21 21.88 11.28 -5.65
N LYS A 22 22.54 11.08 -4.50
CA LYS A 22 22.44 9.85 -3.68
C LYS A 22 21.04 9.60 -3.13
N SER A 23 20.24 10.64 -2.89
CA SER A 23 18.82 10.51 -2.51
C SER A 23 17.93 10.12 -3.70
N SER A 24 18.37 10.45 -4.92
CA SER A 24 17.71 10.11 -6.20
C SER A 24 18.26 8.84 -6.88
N ILE A 25 19.43 8.35 -6.47
CA ILE A 25 19.98 7.05 -6.86
C ILE A 25 19.20 6.00 -6.09
N ASP A 26 18.10 5.56 -6.71
CA ASP A 26 17.42 4.30 -6.44
C ASP A 26 16.72 4.19 -5.06
N ARG A 27 15.81 5.13 -4.76
CA ARG A 27 14.51 4.65 -4.22
C ARG A 27 13.84 3.87 -5.34
N LYS A 28 14.34 2.66 -5.60
CA LYS A 28 13.55 1.65 -6.31
C LYS A 28 12.18 1.69 -5.66
N LYS A 29 11.16 1.95 -6.47
CA LYS A 29 9.74 1.82 -6.12
C LYS A 29 9.52 0.36 -5.76
N PHE A 30 10.00 -0.06 -4.59
CA PHE A 30 9.94 -1.44 -4.20
C PHE A 30 8.48 -1.75 -3.93
N PRO A 31 7.88 -2.73 -4.63
CA PRO A 31 6.57 -3.21 -4.26
C PRO A 31 6.62 -3.69 -2.80
N VAL A 32 5.52 -3.51 -2.08
CA VAL A 32 5.34 -4.15 -0.77
C VAL A 32 5.42 -5.66 -0.96
N GLY A 33 6.19 -6.36 -0.14
CA GLY A 33 6.42 -7.78 -0.39
C GLY A 33 7.05 -8.50 0.77
N PRO A 34 7.63 -9.70 0.54
CA PRO A 34 8.07 -10.59 1.62
C PRO A 34 9.12 -10.04 2.58
N PHE A 35 9.88 -9.04 2.14
CA PHE A 35 10.93 -8.41 2.93
C PHE A 35 10.51 -7.05 3.49
N SER A 36 9.28 -6.61 3.19
CA SER A 36 8.73 -5.40 3.77
C SER A 36 8.31 -5.67 5.23
N PRO A 37 8.46 -4.68 6.13
CA PRO A 37 7.92 -4.81 7.49
C PRO A 37 6.41 -5.11 7.49
N ASN A 38 5.91 -5.91 8.44
CA ASN A 38 4.45 -6.01 8.59
C ASN A 38 3.88 -4.62 8.93
N GLY A 39 2.70 -4.31 8.40
CA GLY A 39 2.22 -2.94 8.41
C GLY A 39 0.98 -2.71 7.57
N ILE A 40 0.40 -1.53 7.76
CA ILE A 40 -0.59 -0.95 6.87
C ILE A 40 0.16 -0.04 5.91
N TYR A 41 0.02 -0.29 4.62
CA TYR A 41 0.59 0.51 3.55
C TYR A 41 -0.50 1.21 2.77
N TYR A 42 -0.20 2.38 2.24
CA TYR A 42 -1.07 3.12 1.34
C TYR A 42 -0.31 3.51 0.08
N PHE A 43 -1.01 3.55 -1.04
CA PHE A 43 -0.46 4.02 -2.31
C PHE A 43 -0.65 5.52 -2.44
N ASP A 44 0.43 6.23 -2.71
CA ASP A 44 0.44 7.68 -2.91
C ASP A 44 1.49 8.08 -3.95
N ASN A 45 1.07 8.85 -4.95
CA ASN A 45 1.94 9.41 -5.99
C ASN A 45 2.88 8.38 -6.67
N GLY A 46 2.38 7.17 -6.95
CA GLY A 46 3.15 6.14 -7.63
C GLY A 46 4.05 5.30 -6.72
N GLU A 47 3.91 5.46 -5.40
CA GLU A 47 4.74 4.78 -4.41
C GLU A 47 3.90 4.18 -3.27
N TRP A 48 4.36 3.05 -2.73
CA TRP A 48 3.79 2.48 -1.51
C TRP A 48 4.52 3.04 -0.29
N LYS A 49 3.74 3.58 0.64
CA LYS A 49 4.26 4.17 1.88
C LYS A 49 3.72 3.40 3.07
N LEU A 50 4.61 3.08 4.01
CA LEU A 50 4.21 2.48 5.29
C LEU A 50 3.44 3.53 6.10
N LEU A 51 2.14 3.31 6.30
CA LEU A 51 1.28 4.20 7.07
C LEU A 51 1.53 4.03 8.56
N ARG A 52 1.40 2.80 9.07
CA ARG A 52 1.59 2.47 10.48
C ARG A 52 1.79 0.98 10.72
N ARG A 53 2.56 0.66 11.78
CA ARG A 53 2.74 -0.70 12.32
C ARG A 53 2.01 -0.89 13.65
N ASP A 54 1.92 0.19 14.43
CA ASP A 54 1.28 0.20 15.75
C ASP A 54 0.03 1.09 15.77
N GLY A 55 -0.74 0.96 16.84
CA GLY A 55 -1.92 1.79 17.10
C GLY A 55 -3.23 1.16 16.61
N LEU A 56 -4.05 1.98 15.95
CA LEU A 56 -5.39 1.60 15.52
C LEU A 56 -5.35 0.72 14.25
N PRO A 57 -6.28 -0.25 14.13
CA PRO A 57 -6.48 -0.99 12.89
C PRO A 57 -6.82 -0.06 11.73
N PHE A 58 -6.67 -0.52 10.50
CA PHE A 58 -7.15 0.20 9.33
C PHE A 58 -8.67 0.40 9.42
N GLN A 59 -9.11 1.62 9.13
CA GLN A 59 -10.52 1.99 9.10
C GLN A 59 -10.83 2.63 7.74
N PRO A 60 -11.70 2.03 6.90
CA PRO A 60 -12.19 2.71 5.72
C PRO A 60 -12.79 4.07 6.10
N GLY A 61 -12.40 5.13 5.39
CA GLY A 61 -12.85 6.50 5.65
C GLY A 61 -11.92 7.33 6.53
N GLU A 62 -10.84 6.76 7.09
CA GLU A 62 -9.87 7.52 7.89
C GLU A 62 -9.19 8.67 7.13
N ASN A 63 -9.23 8.61 5.79
CA ASN A 63 -8.73 9.63 4.88
C ASN A 63 -9.86 10.26 4.04
N GLY A 64 -11.07 10.35 4.61
CA GLY A 64 -12.26 10.94 3.98
C GLY A 64 -13.02 10.01 3.04
N ASP A 65 -14.05 10.53 2.40
CA ASP A 65 -14.94 9.76 1.52
C ASP A 65 -14.23 9.22 0.27
N GLY A 66 -14.85 8.22 -0.36
CA GLY A 66 -14.40 7.63 -1.61
C GLY A 66 -14.33 6.10 -1.60
N ILE A 67 -13.70 5.56 -2.62
CA ILE A 67 -13.53 4.11 -2.79
C ILE A 67 -12.19 3.68 -2.20
N TYR A 68 -12.22 2.68 -1.34
CA TYR A 68 -11.04 2.08 -0.73
C TYR A 68 -10.88 0.66 -1.25
N VAL A 69 -9.69 0.32 -1.75
CA VAL A 69 -9.35 -1.04 -2.20
C VAL A 69 -8.21 -1.54 -1.34
N VAL A 70 -8.46 -2.63 -0.61
CA VAL A 70 -7.57 -3.12 0.44
C VAL A 70 -7.16 -4.55 0.13
N TYR A 71 -5.87 -4.77 -0.06
CA TYR A 71 -5.27 -6.08 -0.27
C TYR A 71 -4.71 -6.61 1.05
N PHE A 72 -5.23 -7.74 1.51
CA PHE A 72 -4.71 -8.50 2.65
C PHE A 72 -3.70 -9.54 2.16
N ASP A 73 -2.44 -9.30 2.49
CA ASP A 73 -1.28 -10.05 2.03
C ASP A 73 -0.55 -10.68 3.22
N ASN A 74 -0.01 -11.88 2.99
CA ASN A 74 0.84 -12.59 3.94
C ASN A 74 2.20 -12.88 3.31
N THR A 75 3.32 -12.52 3.95
CA THR A 75 4.67 -12.70 3.40
C THR A 75 4.96 -14.16 3.04
N GLN A 76 4.50 -15.10 3.86
CA GLN A 76 4.71 -16.54 3.70
C GLN A 76 3.69 -17.21 2.74
N CYS A 77 2.74 -16.46 2.17
CA CYS A 77 1.66 -17.00 1.33
C CYS A 77 2.07 -17.09 -0.14
N SER A 78 2.31 -18.33 -0.63
CA SER A 78 2.69 -18.55 -2.04
C SER A 78 1.63 -18.08 -3.05
N ALA A 79 0.34 -18.16 -2.72
CA ALA A 79 -0.75 -17.67 -3.57
C ALA A 79 -0.74 -16.13 -3.69
N CYS A 80 -0.35 -15.45 -2.61
CA CYS A 80 -0.20 -14.00 -2.55
C CYS A 80 0.94 -13.55 -3.46
N ARG A 81 2.10 -14.24 -3.40
CA ARG A 81 3.23 -13.99 -4.32
C ARG A 81 2.87 -14.15 -5.80
N ARG A 82 1.99 -15.09 -6.13
CA ARG A 82 1.47 -15.25 -7.50
C ARG A 82 0.48 -14.14 -7.89
N PHE A 83 -0.22 -13.57 -6.92
CA PHE A 83 -1.20 -12.52 -7.13
C PHE A 83 -0.56 -11.11 -7.18
N ASP A 84 0.59 -10.90 -6.56
CA ASP A 84 1.28 -9.61 -6.52
C ASP A 84 1.40 -8.92 -7.91
N PRO A 85 1.81 -9.59 -9.00
CA PRO A 85 1.89 -8.94 -10.32
C PRO A 85 0.52 -8.45 -10.83
N GLU A 86 -0.53 -9.24 -10.58
CA GLU A 86 -1.91 -8.90 -10.95
C GLU A 86 -2.40 -7.69 -10.14
N TRP A 87 -2.15 -7.71 -8.82
CA TRP A 87 -2.47 -6.61 -7.92
C TRP A 87 -1.77 -5.32 -8.33
N TYR A 88 -0.44 -5.34 -8.52
CA TYR A 88 0.30 -4.12 -8.86
C TYR A 88 -0.07 -3.56 -10.23
N SER A 89 -0.29 -4.43 -11.22
CA SER A 89 -0.77 -4.01 -12.54
C SER A 89 -2.18 -3.43 -12.50
N PHE A 90 -3.05 -3.95 -11.61
CA PHE A 90 -4.35 -3.37 -11.33
C PHE A 90 -4.25 -1.99 -10.66
N VAL A 91 -3.46 -1.85 -9.59
CA VAL A 91 -3.28 -0.56 -8.91
C VAL A 91 -2.77 0.51 -9.86
N GLU A 92 -1.78 0.20 -10.70
CA GLU A 92 -1.25 1.18 -11.66
C GLU A 92 -2.30 1.68 -12.66
N GLU A 93 -3.21 0.80 -13.11
CA GLU A 93 -4.29 1.17 -14.04
C GLU A 93 -5.43 1.96 -13.35
N TYR A 94 -5.71 1.68 -12.08
CA TYR A 94 -6.87 2.23 -11.36
C TYR A 94 -6.51 3.24 -10.26
N LYS A 95 -5.24 3.64 -10.14
CA LYS A 95 -4.73 4.56 -9.10
C LYS A 95 -5.54 5.85 -8.92
N ASP A 96 -6.11 6.37 -10.01
CA ASP A 96 -6.89 7.62 -9.99
C ASP A 96 -8.38 7.41 -9.68
N ARG A 97 -8.81 6.16 -9.42
CA ARG A 97 -10.21 5.78 -9.21
C ARG A 97 -10.51 5.25 -7.81
N GLY A 98 -9.49 5.13 -6.95
CA GLY A 98 -9.64 4.61 -5.60
C GLY A 98 -8.42 4.87 -4.75
N LYS A 99 -8.55 4.63 -3.44
CA LYS A 99 -7.46 4.69 -2.46
C LYS A 99 -7.01 3.27 -2.18
N PHE A 100 -5.76 2.95 -2.49
CA PHE A 100 -5.24 1.58 -2.42
C PHE A 100 -4.42 1.37 -1.16
N TYR A 101 -4.65 0.23 -0.51
CA TYR A 101 -3.97 -0.15 0.73
C TYR A 101 -3.51 -1.61 0.65
N ILE A 102 -2.41 -1.90 1.34
CA ILE A 102 -1.97 -3.26 1.61
C ILE A 102 -1.89 -3.45 3.13
N ILE A 103 -2.52 -4.49 3.62
CA ILE A 103 -2.40 -4.96 5.00
C ILE A 103 -1.47 -6.17 4.95
N LEU A 104 -0.22 -5.97 5.39
CA LEU A 104 0.82 -6.98 5.32
C LEU A 104 1.07 -7.57 6.71
N CYS A 105 0.99 -8.89 6.81
CA CYS A 105 1.45 -9.70 7.94
C CYS A 105 2.33 -10.84 7.43
N ASP A 106 2.96 -11.64 8.32
CA ASP A 106 3.71 -12.81 7.87
C ASP A 106 2.78 -13.99 7.59
N TRP A 107 1.88 -14.26 8.54
CA TRP A 107 0.85 -15.29 8.43
C TRP A 107 -0.39 -14.94 9.28
N PHE A 108 -1.28 -14.13 8.68
CA PHE A 108 -2.52 -13.62 9.26
C PHE A 108 -2.29 -12.88 10.60
N ALA A 109 -3.34 -12.74 11.41
CA ALA A 109 -3.26 -12.11 12.72
C ALA A 109 -2.36 -12.84 13.73
N ARG A 110 -2.07 -14.13 13.52
CA ARG A 110 -1.30 -14.98 14.46
C ARG A 110 0.19 -14.74 14.39
N GLU A 111 0.73 -14.52 13.20
CA GLU A 111 2.15 -14.22 12.97
C GLU A 111 2.25 -12.87 12.26
N CYS A 112 2.27 -11.81 13.07
CA CYS A 112 2.34 -10.46 12.57
C CYS A 112 2.95 -9.55 13.63
N ASP A 113 4.13 -9.02 13.35
CA ASP A 113 4.85 -8.11 14.26
C ASP A 113 4.32 -6.65 14.24
N SER A 114 3.23 -6.42 13.50
CA SER A 114 2.49 -5.16 13.41
C SER A 114 1.14 -5.30 14.12
N LYS A 115 0.95 -4.59 15.23
CA LYS A 115 -0.32 -4.59 15.98
C LYS A 115 -1.47 -4.04 15.15
N ALA A 116 -1.21 -3.00 14.36
CA ALA A 116 -2.22 -2.39 13.52
C ALA A 116 -2.68 -3.35 12.41
N ALA A 117 -1.74 -4.00 11.71
CA ALA A 117 -2.07 -4.97 10.66
C ALA A 117 -2.75 -6.23 11.23
N SER A 118 -2.21 -6.81 12.30
CA SER A 118 -2.79 -7.97 12.98
C SER A 118 -4.25 -7.72 13.40
N ARG A 119 -4.53 -6.59 14.03
CA ARG A 119 -5.90 -6.18 14.41
C ARG A 119 -6.80 -5.98 13.20
N THR A 120 -6.26 -5.45 12.10
CA THR A 120 -7.00 -5.27 10.86
C THR A 120 -7.43 -6.60 10.26
N PHE A 121 -6.52 -7.59 10.19
CA PHE A 121 -6.84 -8.96 9.79
C PHE A 121 -7.93 -9.57 10.68
N PHE A 122 -7.80 -9.39 12.00
CA PHE A 122 -8.74 -9.94 12.98
C PHE A 122 -10.14 -9.34 12.85
N ILE A 123 -10.27 -8.01 12.85
CA ILE A 123 -11.57 -7.31 12.80
C ILE A 123 -12.29 -7.55 11.48
N ASN A 124 -11.56 -7.68 10.38
CA ASN A 124 -12.13 -8.00 9.08
C ASN A 124 -12.32 -9.50 8.86
N GLU A 125 -12.07 -10.34 9.87
CA GLU A 125 -12.24 -11.80 9.79
C GLU A 125 -11.59 -12.43 8.54
N VAL A 126 -10.40 -11.95 8.16
CA VAL A 126 -9.69 -12.48 6.99
C VAL A 126 -9.04 -13.80 7.34
N ARG A 127 -9.60 -14.89 6.82
CA ARG A 127 -9.17 -16.29 7.08
C ARG A 127 -8.53 -16.96 5.86
N ALA A 128 -8.57 -16.31 4.70
CA ALA A 128 -7.93 -16.73 3.47
C ALA A 128 -7.10 -15.58 2.90
N SER A 129 -5.95 -15.90 2.29
CA SER A 129 -5.11 -14.93 1.59
C SER A 129 -4.65 -15.49 0.24
N PRO A 130 -4.55 -14.65 -0.81
CA PRO A 130 -4.84 -13.22 -0.80
C PRO A 130 -6.34 -12.94 -0.64
N THR A 131 -6.69 -11.81 -0.03
CA THR A 131 -8.08 -11.31 0.01
C THR A 131 -8.06 -9.84 -0.38
N THR A 132 -8.96 -9.44 -1.29
CA THR A 132 -9.18 -8.04 -1.64
C THR A 132 -10.55 -7.62 -1.13
N MET A 133 -10.60 -6.50 -0.42
CA MET A 133 -11.85 -5.86 0.00
C MET A 133 -11.99 -4.50 -0.67
N ILE A 134 -13.18 -4.21 -1.17
CA ILE A 134 -13.52 -2.91 -1.77
C ILE A 134 -14.59 -2.28 -0.88
N PHE A 135 -14.40 -1.03 -0.49
CA PHE A 135 -15.35 -0.27 0.31
C PHE A 135 -15.71 1.03 -0.40
N LEU A 136 -16.98 1.44 -0.30
CA LEU A 136 -17.44 2.77 -0.63
C LEU A 136 -17.77 3.50 0.66
N VAL A 137 -17.08 4.61 0.88
CA VAL A 137 -17.32 5.50 2.02
C VAL A 137 -18.01 6.77 1.53
N LYS A 138 -19.14 7.10 2.16
CA LYS A 138 -19.87 8.36 1.96
C LYS A 138 -20.26 8.91 3.32
N GLU A 139 -20.04 10.21 3.53
CA GLU A 139 -20.33 10.91 4.79
C GLU A 139 -19.66 10.22 5.99
N GLY A 140 -18.43 9.71 5.79
CA GLY A 140 -17.67 9.00 6.82
C GLY A 140 -18.16 7.58 7.14
N ALA A 141 -19.21 7.08 6.48
CA ALA A 141 -19.76 5.75 6.71
C ALA A 141 -19.49 4.80 5.53
N ILE A 142 -19.24 3.53 5.83
CA ILE A 142 -19.20 2.47 4.81
C ILE A 142 -20.63 2.21 4.34
N VAL A 143 -20.96 2.64 3.13
CA VAL A 143 -22.30 2.45 2.54
C VAL A 143 -22.39 1.21 1.67
N LYS A 144 -21.24 0.64 1.27
CA LYS A 144 -21.16 -0.56 0.44
C LYS A 144 -19.79 -1.22 0.59
N ASN A 145 -19.74 -2.55 0.52
CA ASN A 145 -18.50 -3.30 0.44
C ASN A 145 -18.61 -4.55 -0.44
N GLU A 146 -17.47 -5.03 -0.92
CA GLU A 146 -17.32 -6.30 -1.65
C GLU A 146 -16.05 -7.01 -1.17
N ARG A 147 -16.09 -8.34 -1.14
CA ARG A 147 -14.97 -9.21 -0.75
C ARG A 147 -14.65 -10.18 -1.87
N ILE A 148 -13.37 -10.33 -2.16
CA ILE A 148 -12.82 -11.24 -3.16
C ILE A 148 -11.73 -12.07 -2.48
N GLU A 149 -11.96 -13.38 -2.35
CA GLU A 149 -11.00 -14.29 -1.74
C GLU A 149 -10.25 -15.09 -2.81
N GLY A 150 -8.95 -15.28 -2.60
CA GLY A 150 -8.08 -16.04 -3.49
C GLY A 150 -7.42 -15.19 -4.57
N SER A 151 -6.45 -15.81 -5.26
CA SER A 151 -5.72 -15.19 -6.36
C SER A 151 -6.62 -15.11 -7.59
N VAL A 152 -6.93 -13.90 -8.04
CA VAL A 152 -7.66 -13.65 -9.29
C VAL A 152 -6.76 -12.98 -10.31
N LYS A 153 -7.10 -13.07 -11.60
CA LYS A 153 -6.40 -12.31 -12.63
C LYS A 153 -6.75 -10.83 -12.54
N LYS A 154 -5.88 -9.96 -13.05
CA LYS A 154 -6.13 -8.51 -13.15
C LYS A 154 -7.46 -8.21 -13.82
N GLU A 155 -7.81 -8.89 -14.91
CA GLU A 155 -9.04 -8.60 -15.66
C GLU A 155 -10.29 -8.91 -14.84
N GLU A 156 -10.24 -9.98 -14.04
CA GLU A 156 -11.32 -10.35 -13.14
C GLU A 156 -11.46 -9.31 -12.02
N LEU A 157 -10.34 -8.92 -11.39
CA LEU A 157 -10.33 -7.88 -10.38
C LEU A 157 -10.85 -6.54 -10.92
N ALA A 158 -10.43 -6.16 -12.13
CA ALA A 158 -10.90 -4.97 -12.82
C ALA A 158 -12.38 -5.02 -13.16
N SER A 159 -12.89 -6.19 -13.57
CA SER A 159 -14.31 -6.41 -13.82
C SER A 159 -15.16 -6.20 -12.56
N LYS A 160 -14.75 -6.82 -11.44
CA LYS A 160 -15.40 -6.66 -10.14
C LYS A 160 -15.35 -5.22 -9.66
N PHE A 161 -14.18 -4.57 -9.74
CA PHE A 161 -14.03 -3.16 -9.39
C PHE A 161 -14.94 -2.24 -10.23
N LYS A 162 -14.97 -2.43 -11.56
CA LYS A 162 -15.87 -1.67 -12.46
C LYS A 162 -17.33 -1.87 -12.12
N SER A 163 -17.74 -3.12 -11.84
CA SER A 163 -19.11 -3.42 -11.41
C SER A 163 -19.43 -2.70 -10.10
N PHE A 164 -18.53 -2.79 -9.11
CA PHE A 164 -18.67 -2.14 -7.81
C PHE A 164 -18.88 -0.64 -7.91
N ILE A 165 -18.12 0.06 -8.75
CA ILE A 165 -18.21 1.53 -8.88
C ILE A 165 -19.40 2.00 -9.73
N SER A 166 -19.99 1.12 -10.54
CA SER A 166 -21.09 1.48 -11.46
C SER A 166 -22.48 1.24 -10.89
N SER A 167 -22.58 0.48 -9.80
CA SER A 167 -23.84 0.17 -9.09
C SER A 167 -23.96 0.95 -7.79
#